data_AF-A0A353HSW6-F1
#
_entry.id   AF-A0A353HSW6-F1
#
_cell.length_a   1.000
_cell.length_b   1.000
_cell.length_c   1.000
_cell.angle_alpha   90.00
_cell.angle_beta   90.00
_cell.angle_gamma   90.00
#
_symmetry.space_group_name_H-M   'P 1'
#
loop_
_entity.id
_entity.type
_entity.pdbx_description
1 polymer ?
#
loop_
_entity_poly.entity_id
_entity_poly.type
_entity_poly.pdbx_seq_one_letter_code
_entity_poly.pdbx_strand_id
1 'polypeptide(L)' 'SGALDPVTPPRRAERAAEFMSNARHLVVANAGHGVSQLGCAPRLLREFLDKPTENLNAKCLAEIPAPTFQLGSAGPQP' A
#
# COMPACT_ATOMS: atom_id res chain seq x y z
N SER A 1 2.02 -0.72 3.28
CA SER A 1 0.90 -1.25 4.10
C SER A 1 -0.39 -0.55 3.76
N GLY A 2 -1.52 -1.20 4.03
CA GLY A 2 -2.80 -0.51 4.13
C GLY A 2 -2.96 0.05 5.53
N ALA A 3 -3.40 1.31 5.67
CA ALA A 3 -3.65 1.90 6.99
C ALA A 3 -4.77 1.18 7.76
N LEU A 4 -5.68 0.53 7.02
CA LEU A 4 -6.84 -0.18 7.55
C LEU A 4 -6.64 -1.70 7.57
N ASP A 5 -5.41 -2.20 7.41
CA ASP A 5 -5.11 -3.64 7.34
C ASP A 5 -5.26 -4.32 8.73
N PRO A 6 -6.23 -5.25 8.91
CA PRO A 6 -6.41 -5.94 10.18
C PRO A 6 -5.48 -7.16 10.34
N VAL A 7 -4.91 -7.68 9.25
CA VAL A 7 -4.10 -8.91 9.21
C VAL A 7 -2.62 -8.58 9.41
N THR A 8 -2.12 -7.61 8.63
CA THR A 8 -0.73 -7.13 8.67
C THR A 8 -0.66 -5.60 8.85
N PRO A 9 -1.05 -5.09 10.03
CA PRO A 9 -1.15 -3.65 10.28
C PRO A 9 0.21 -2.93 10.13
N PRO A 10 0.22 -1.61 9.84
CA PRO A 10 1.45 -0.83 9.57
C PRO A 10 2.59 -1.04 10.57
N ARG A 11 2.28 -1.11 11.87
CA ARG A 11 3.27 -1.39 12.94
C ARG A 11 4.10 -2.65 12.73
N ARG A 12 3.59 -3.67 12.01
CA ARG A 12 4.37 -4.88 11.72
C ARG A 12 5.43 -4.63 10.65
N ALA A 13 5.14 -3.76 9.67
CA ALA A 13 6.12 -3.36 8.68
C ALA A 13 7.18 -2.42 9.27
N GLU A 14 6.80 -1.53 10.20
CA GLU A 14 7.74 -0.70 10.97
C GLU A 14 8.76 -1.56 11.72
N ARG A 15 8.29 -2.57 12.46
CA ARG A 15 9.16 -3.53 13.16
C ARG A 15 10.04 -4.34 12.21
N ALA A 16 9.51 -4.77 11.06
CA ALA A 16 10.28 -5.50 10.07
C ALA A 16 11.39 -4.64 9.44
N ALA A 17 11.12 -3.34 9.27
CA ALA A 17 12.07 -2.38 8.70
C ALA A 17 13.33 -2.19 9.57
N GLU A 18 13.24 -2.42 10.88
CA GLU A 18 14.38 -2.37 11.82
C GLU A 18 15.51 -3.34 11.43
N PHE A 19 15.18 -4.41 10.70
CA PHE A 19 16.14 -5.46 10.30
C PHE A 19 16.58 -5.36 8.83
N MET A 20 16.24 -4.27 8.13
CA MET A 20 16.46 -4.13 6.69
C MET A 20 17.16 -2.79 6.36
N SER A 21 18.34 -2.86 5.75
CA SER A 21 19.18 -1.68 5.46
C SER A 21 18.57 -0.69 4.46
N ASN A 22 17.71 -1.15 3.56
CA ASN A 22 17.07 -0.34 2.52
C ASN A 22 15.55 -0.29 2.65
N ALA A 23 14.99 -0.48 3.86
CA ALA A 23 13.55 -0.47 4.03
C ALA A 23 12.90 0.84 3.54
N ARG A 24 11.76 0.72 2.86
CA ARG A 24 10.86 1.83 2.51
C ARG A 24 9.45 1.44 2.90
N HIS A 25 8.90 2.12 3.90
CA HIS A 25 7.54 1.86 4.35
C HIS A 25 6.59 2.92 3.80
N LEU A 26 5.80 2.53 2.81
CA LEU A 26 4.74 3.37 2.25
C LEU A 26 3.38 2.91 2.77
N VAL A 27 2.50 3.83 3.12
CA VAL A 27 1.18 3.56 3.68
C VAL A 27 0.11 4.14 2.76
N VAL A 28 -0.87 3.31 2.38
CA VAL A 28 -2.04 3.74 1.63
C VAL A 28 -3.19 3.95 2.61
N ALA A 29 -3.65 5.20 2.73
CA ALA A 29 -4.63 5.60 3.76
C ALA A 29 -5.95 4.81 3.68
N ASN A 30 -6.41 4.54 2.46
CA ASN A 30 -7.73 3.96 2.22
C ASN A 30 -7.71 2.45 1.93
N ALA A 31 -6.59 1.77 2.17
CA ALA A 31 -6.44 0.35 1.84
C ALA A 31 -6.36 -0.54 3.08
N GLY A 32 -6.88 -1.77 2.93
CA GLY A 32 -6.72 -2.87 3.88
C GLY A 32 -5.55 -3.78 3.52
N HIS A 33 -5.74 -5.10 3.67
CA HIS A 33 -4.73 -6.10 3.32
C HIS A 33 -4.51 -6.18 1.81
N GLY A 34 -3.25 -6.41 1.38
CA GLY A 34 -2.92 -6.64 -0.03
C GLY A 34 -2.73 -5.38 -0.89
N VAL A 35 -1.92 -4.42 -0.45
CA VAL A 35 -1.75 -3.12 -1.15
C VAL A 35 -0.90 -3.16 -2.43
N SER A 36 -0.12 -4.21 -2.66
CA SER A 36 0.90 -4.24 -3.72
C SER A 36 0.35 -4.11 -5.14
N GLN A 37 -0.94 -4.40 -5.34
CA GLN A 37 -1.60 -4.35 -6.65
C GLN A 37 -2.45 -3.08 -6.85
N LEU A 38 -2.52 -2.20 -5.86
CA LEU A 38 -3.41 -1.04 -5.90
C LEU A 38 -2.74 0.15 -6.59
N GLY A 39 -3.46 0.77 -7.52
CA GLY A 39 -3.05 2.02 -8.18
C GLY A 39 -1.62 1.94 -8.72
N CYS A 40 -0.78 2.89 -8.30
CA CYS A 40 0.62 2.96 -8.74
C CYS A 40 1.59 2.06 -7.95
N ALA A 41 1.13 1.30 -6.95
CA ALA A 41 2.01 0.48 -6.11
C ALA A 41 2.90 -0.52 -6.89
N PRO A 42 2.41 -1.22 -7.95
CA PRO A 42 3.26 -2.10 -8.75
C PRO A 42 4.46 -1.38 -9.40
N ARG A 43 4.25 -0.15 -9.88
CA ARG A 43 5.31 0.68 -10.46
C ARG A 43 6.35 1.08 -9.41
N LEU A 44 5.90 1.54 -8.24
CA LEU A 44 6.81 1.91 -7.13
C LEU A 44 7.61 0.71 -6.62
N LEU A 45 7.00 -0.48 -6.59
CA LEU A 45 7.70 -1.73 -6.27
C LEU A 45 8.81 -2.03 -7.28
N ARG A 46 8.54 -1.88 -8.58
CA ARG A 46 9.57 -2.04 -9.62
C ARG A 46 10.69 -1.00 -9.47
N GLU A 47 10.35 0.27 -9.29
CA GLU A 47 11.34 1.35 -9.09
C GLU A 47 12.26 1.07 -7.89
N PHE A 48 11.71 0.57 -6.79
CA PHE A 48 12.49 0.18 -5.62
C PHE A 48 13.43 -1.00 -5.90
N LEU A 49 12.94 -2.03 -6.59
CA LEU A 49 13.75 -3.21 -6.90
C LEU A 49 14.90 -2.87 -7.86
N ASP A 50 14.66 -1.97 -8.82
CA ASP A 50 15.68 -1.53 -9.75
C ASP A 50 16.69 -0.59 -9.05
N LYS A 51 16.23 0.22 -8.09
CA LYS A 51 17.04 1.25 -7.40
C LYS A 51 16.67 1.41 -5.91
N PRO A 52 17.16 0.52 -5.03
CA PRO A 52 16.68 0.42 -3.65
C PRO A 52 17.10 1.58 -2.73
N THR A 53 18.10 2.36 -3.13
CA THR A 53 18.58 3.51 -2.35
C THR A 53 17.95 4.84 -2.77
N GLU A 54 17.34 4.91 -3.96
CA GLU A 54 16.70 6.12 -4.46
C GLU A 54 15.37 6.40 -3.74
N ASN A 55 14.94 7.67 -3.77
CA ASN A 55 13.67 8.07 -3.20
C ASN A 55 12.52 7.73 -4.15
N LEU A 56 11.44 7.16 -3.61
CA LEU A 56 10.23 6.84 -4.36
C LEU A 56 9.27 8.03 -4.37
N ASN A 57 8.79 8.42 -5.55
CA ASN A 57 7.71 9.40 -5.64
C ASN A 57 6.34 8.73 -5.42
N ALA A 58 5.93 8.64 -4.17
CA ALA A 58 4.74 7.91 -3.74
C ALA A 58 3.44 8.74 -3.71
N LYS A 59 3.42 9.97 -4.26
CA LYS A 59 2.25 10.87 -4.17
C LYS A 59 0.97 10.26 -4.76
N CYS A 60 1.10 9.45 -5.82
CA CYS A 60 -0.01 8.75 -6.46
C CYS A 60 -0.74 7.75 -5.54
N LEU A 61 -0.15 7.34 -4.41
CA LEU A 61 -0.86 6.47 -3.45
C LEU A 61 -2.01 7.19 -2.75
N ALA A 62 -1.99 8.52 -2.69
CA ALA A 62 -3.08 9.32 -2.13
C ALA A 62 -4.34 9.33 -3.02
N GLU A 63 -4.20 8.96 -4.30
CA GLU A 63 -5.31 8.89 -5.25
C GLU A 63 -6.10 7.57 -5.15
N ILE A 64 -5.61 6.60 -4.36
CA ILE A 64 -6.31 5.33 -4.15
C ILE A 64 -7.53 5.60 -3.27
N PRO A 65 -8.76 5.45 -3.80
CA PRO A 65 -9.98 5.76 -3.04
C PRO A 65 -10.26 4.67 -2.00
N ALA A 66 -11.12 5.00 -1.03
CA ALA A 66 -11.72 3.98 -0.19
C ALA A 66 -12.58 3.03 -1.03
N PRO A 67 -12.59 1.73 -0.72
CA PRO A 67 -13.51 0.81 -1.37
C PRO A 67 -14.95 1.25 -1.11
N THR A 68 -15.77 1.17 -2.14
CA THR A 68 -17.20 1.43 -2.05
C THR A 68 -17.88 0.37 -1.18
N PHE A 69 -18.94 0.77 -0.48
CA PHE A 69 -19.75 -0.17 0.29
C PHE A 69 -20.45 -1.16 -0.66
N GLN A 70 -20.24 -2.46 -0.41
CA GLN A 70 -20.89 -3.52 -1.17
C GLN A 70 -22.31 -3.71 -0.64
N LEU A 71 -23.32 -3.39 -1.46
CA LEU A 71 -24.73 -3.49 -1.06
C LEU A 71 -25.33 -4.88 -1.33
N GLY A 72 -24.63 -5.71 -2.11
CA GLY A 72 -24.99 -7.09 -2.38
C GLY A 72 -23.98 -7.75 -3.33
N SER A 73 -24.28 -8.97 -3.78
CA SER A 73 -23.39 -9.76 -4.64
C SER A 73 -23.11 -9.11 -6.01
N ALA A 74 -23.97 -8.17 -6.44
CA ALA A 74 -23.84 -7.46 -7.71
C ALA A 74 -22.86 -6.28 -7.67
N GLY A 75 -22.34 -5.91 -6.50
CA GLY A 75 -21.42 -4.79 -6.36
C GLY A 75 -21.96 -3.63 -5.52
N PRO A 76 -21.21 -2.51 -5.47
CA PRO A 76 -21.74 -1.23 -4.99
C PRO A 76 -22.85 -0.73 -5.92
N GLN A 77 -23.88 -0.04 -5.39
CA GLN A 77 -24.86 0.63 -6.27
C GLN A 77 -24.19 1.80 -7.01
N PRO A 78 -24.60 2.07 -8.27
CA PRO A 78 -24.10 3.19 -9.05
C PRO A 78 -24.39 4.56 -8.40
#